data_AF-A0AAD6Y5X3-F1
#
_entry.id   AF-A0AAD6Y5X3-F1
#
_cell.length_a   1.000
_cell.length_b   1.000
_cell.length_c   1.000
_cell.angle_alpha   90.00
_cell.angle_beta   90.00
_cell.angle_gamma   90.00
#
_symmetry.space_group_name_H-M   'P 1'
#
loop_
_entity.id
_entity.type
_entity.pdbx_description
1 polymer ?
#
loop_
_entity_poly.entity_id
_entity_poly.type
_entity_poly.pdbx_seq_one_letter_code
_entity_poly.pdbx_strand_id
1 'polypeptide(L)'
;MRFTTATALASALLVLNVRADLIAWTGPHCNLDQGADVVCNGECIAFSGRNSFQVTSANGNNVNVFSGLFCNSGTEILTGFILPGECIGVNPATPGGSFSCT
;
A
#
# COMPACT_ATOMS: atom_id res chain seq x y z
N MET A 1 56.87 5.83 0.19
CA MET A 1 55.69 5.88 1.08
C MET A 1 54.46 5.73 0.22
N ARG A 2 53.50 4.88 0.64
CA ARG A 2 52.40 4.36 -0.18
C ARG A 2 51.21 5.35 -0.28
N PHE A 3 50.58 5.26 -1.45
CA PHE A 3 49.33 5.79 -2.02
C PHE A 3 48.15 6.15 -1.12
N THR A 4 47.33 7.10 -1.59
CA THR A 4 45.85 6.96 -1.60
C THR A 4 45.18 7.90 -2.61
N THR A 5 44.78 7.34 -3.76
CA THR A 5 43.81 7.94 -4.70
C THR A 5 42.40 7.70 -4.17
N ALA A 6 41.66 8.77 -3.88
CA ALA A 6 40.27 8.68 -3.46
C ALA A 6 39.34 8.56 -4.68
N THR A 7 38.92 7.34 -5.01
CA THR A 7 37.82 7.09 -5.95
C THR A 7 36.48 7.34 -5.24
N ALA A 8 35.81 8.43 -5.59
CA ALA A 8 34.43 8.67 -5.19
C ALA A 8 33.49 7.78 -6.02
N LEU A 9 32.85 6.81 -5.36
CA LEU A 9 31.77 6.00 -5.94
C LEU A 9 30.50 6.86 -5.99
N ALA A 10 30.13 7.34 -7.17
CA ALA A 10 28.83 7.96 -7.39
C ALA A 10 27.77 6.85 -7.53
N SER A 11 27.02 6.61 -6.46
CA SER A 11 25.85 5.73 -6.49
C SER A 11 24.73 6.38 -7.29
N ALA A 12 24.50 5.89 -8.51
CA ALA A 12 23.31 6.27 -9.28
C ALA A 12 22.08 5.63 -8.61
N LEU A 13 21.26 6.44 -7.94
CA LEU A 13 19.92 6.03 -7.52
C LEU A 13 19.05 5.86 -8.76
N LEU A 14 18.87 4.61 -9.20
CA LEU A 14 17.78 4.24 -10.08
C LEU A 14 16.47 4.48 -9.31
N VAL A 15 15.83 5.62 -9.60
CA VAL A 15 14.44 5.86 -9.19
C VAL A 15 13.59 4.92 -10.04
N LEU A 16 13.36 3.72 -9.53
CA LEU A 16 12.33 2.84 -10.06
C LEU A 16 11.01 3.62 -9.93
N ASN A 17 10.39 3.92 -11.07
CA ASN A 17 9.03 4.45 -11.14
C ASN A 17 8.09 3.32 -10.72
N VAL A 18 8.10 3.04 -9.42
CA VAL A 18 7.13 2.17 -8.78
C VAL A 18 5.81 2.92 -8.87
N ARG A 19 4.97 2.52 -9.83
CA ARG A 19 3.62 3.07 -9.95
C ARG A 19 2.85 2.60 -8.73
N ALA A 20 2.24 3.55 -8.01
CA ALA A 20 1.28 3.25 -6.97
C ALA A 20 0.13 2.44 -7.58
N ASP A 21 -0.18 1.30 -7.00
CA ASP A 21 -1.31 0.46 -7.39
C ASP A 21 -2.51 0.70 -6.46
N LEU A 22 -2.25 1.18 -5.24
CA LEU A 22 -3.25 1.49 -4.24
C LEU A 22 -2.81 2.67 -3.37
N ILE A 23 -3.77 3.51 -2.98
CA ILE A 23 -3.59 4.63 -2.05
C ILE A 23 -4.54 4.43 -0.88
N ALA A 24 -4.01 4.36 0.34
CA ALA A 24 -4.82 4.27 1.56
C ALA A 24 -5.10 5.66 2.14
N TRP A 25 -6.24 5.86 2.82
CA TRP A 25 -6.70 7.16 3.31
C TRP A 25 -7.20 7.06 4.76
N THR A 26 -7.01 8.12 5.56
CA THR A 26 -7.52 8.16 6.94
C THR A 26 -9.03 8.41 7.03
N GLY A 27 -9.64 8.99 6.00
CA GLY A 27 -11.10 9.18 5.91
C GLY A 27 -11.82 7.93 5.39
N PRO A 28 -13.14 7.80 5.60
CA PRO A 28 -13.92 6.68 5.06
C PRO A 28 -14.28 6.82 3.56
N HIS A 29 -14.02 8.00 2.97
CA HIS A 29 -14.41 8.33 1.59
C HIS A 29 -13.24 8.91 0.77
N CYS A 30 -12.01 8.47 1.03
CA CYS A 30 -10.81 8.94 0.34
C CYS A 30 -10.68 10.48 0.28
N ASN A 31 -11.05 11.15 1.37
CA ASN A 31 -11.26 12.60 1.43
C ASN A 31 -10.41 13.33 2.49
N LEU A 32 -9.66 12.59 3.30
CA LEU A 32 -8.77 13.13 4.34
C LEU A 32 -7.31 12.88 3.99
N ASP A 33 -6.45 12.63 4.97
CA ASP A 33 -5.02 12.47 4.74
C ASP A 33 -4.73 11.23 3.89
N GLN A 34 -4.12 11.50 2.74
CA GLN A 34 -3.58 10.48 1.86
C GLN A 34 -2.43 9.75 2.57
N GLY A 35 -2.40 8.43 2.43
CA GLY A 35 -1.33 7.57 2.89
C GLY A 35 -0.20 7.45 1.88
N ALA A 36 0.74 6.56 2.19
CA ALA A 36 1.77 6.20 1.24
C ALA A 36 1.16 5.46 0.04
N ASP A 37 1.77 5.70 -1.12
CA ASP A 37 1.54 4.93 -2.33
C ASP A 37 2.03 3.49 -2.12
N VAL A 38 1.18 2.52 -2.43
CA VAL A 38 1.42 1.10 -2.20
C VAL A 38 1.46 0.35 -3.51
N VAL A 39 2.43 -0.55 -3.63
CA VAL A 39 2.55 -1.51 -4.73
C VAL A 39 1.75 -2.75 -4.42
N CYS A 40 0.99 -3.24 -5.39
CA CYS A 40 0.27 -4.50 -5.25
C CYS A 40 1.13 -5.66 -5.76
N ASN A 41 2.04 -6.12 -4.89
CA ASN A 41 2.98 -7.21 -5.15
C ASN A 41 2.70 -8.46 -4.31
N GLY A 42 1.56 -8.52 -3.62
CA GLY A 42 1.17 -9.58 -2.70
C GLY A 42 1.76 -9.46 -1.30
N GLU A 43 2.54 -8.40 -1.01
CA GLU A 43 3.01 -8.14 0.35
C GLU A 43 1.84 -7.76 1.27
N CYS A 44 1.95 -8.20 2.52
CA CYS A 44 1.03 -7.77 3.54
C CYS A 44 1.47 -6.44 4.15
N ILE A 45 0.57 -5.46 4.14
CA ILE A 45 0.85 -4.09 4.54
C ILE A 45 -0.08 -3.71 5.68
N ALA A 46 0.46 -3.02 6.67
CA ALA A 46 -0.33 -2.51 7.78
C ALA A 46 -1.35 -1.47 7.27
N PHE A 47 -2.61 -1.64 7.66
CA PHE A 47 -3.71 -0.72 7.31
C PHE A 47 -4.16 0.14 8.52
N SER A 48 -3.43 0.04 9.64
CA SER A 48 -3.76 0.76 10.88
C SER A 48 -3.86 2.27 10.66
N GLY A 49 -4.92 2.87 11.20
CA GLY A 49 -5.18 4.30 11.05
C GLY A 49 -5.74 4.72 9.69
N ARG A 50 -6.03 3.76 8.80
CA ARG A 50 -6.68 3.99 7.50
C ARG A 50 -8.09 3.43 7.49
N ASN A 51 -8.99 4.13 6.82
CA ASN A 51 -10.43 3.83 6.78
C ASN A 51 -10.98 3.73 5.36
N SER A 52 -10.18 4.00 4.34
CA SER A 52 -10.54 3.72 2.95
C SER A 52 -9.29 3.56 2.09
N PHE A 53 -9.45 2.99 0.90
CA PHE A 53 -8.41 2.92 -0.10
C PHE A 53 -8.97 3.15 -1.50
N GLN A 54 -8.10 3.55 -2.41
CA GLN A 54 -8.39 3.70 -3.83
C GLN A 54 -7.36 2.93 -4.64
N VAL A 55 -7.81 2.12 -5.59
CA VAL A 55 -6.91 1.47 -6.56
C VAL A 55 -6.56 2.45 -7.67
N THR A 56 -5.27 2.60 -7.94
CA THR A 56 -4.73 3.47 -9.00
C THR A 56 -4.13 2.70 -10.16
N SER A 57 -3.96 1.37 -10.03
CA SER A 57 -3.55 0.49 -11.12
C SER A 57 -4.56 0.56 -12.27
N ALA A 58 -4.06 0.80 -13.49
CA ALA A 58 -4.89 0.91 -14.69
C ALA A 58 -5.75 -0.34 -14.97
N ASN A 59 -5.32 -1.51 -14.47
CA ASN A 59 -6.02 -2.78 -14.68
C ASN A 59 -6.88 -3.18 -13.48
N GLY A 60 -6.88 -2.43 -12.38
CA GLY A 60 -7.44 -2.90 -11.11
C GLY A 60 -6.48 -3.82 -10.35
N ASN A 61 -6.85 -4.20 -9.13
CA ASN A 61 -6.11 -5.15 -8.30
C ASN A 61 -7.07 -6.01 -7.49
N ASN A 62 -6.67 -7.24 -7.19
CA ASN A 62 -7.29 -8.00 -6.12
C ASN A 62 -6.82 -7.43 -4.78
N VAL A 63 -7.75 -7.12 -3.89
CA VAL A 63 -7.47 -6.58 -2.57
C VAL A 63 -8.15 -7.45 -1.52
N ASN A 64 -7.36 -7.90 -0.56
CA ASN A 64 -7.83 -8.59 0.64
C ASN A 64 -7.50 -7.74 1.86
N VAL A 65 -8.49 -7.50 2.71
CA VAL A 65 -8.35 -6.70 3.93
C VAL A 65 -8.73 -7.56 5.14
N PHE A 66 -7.89 -7.52 6.16
CA PHE A 66 -8.00 -8.33 7.36
C PHE A 66 -8.18 -7.44 8.59
N SER A 67 -8.98 -7.89 9.55
CA SER A 67 -9.15 -7.19 10.84
C SER A 67 -7.90 -7.26 11.72
N GLY A 68 -7.08 -8.29 11.56
CA GLY A 68 -5.84 -8.45 12.30
C GLY A 68 -4.63 -7.91 11.56
N LEU A 69 -3.48 -8.04 12.21
CA LEU A 69 -2.19 -7.61 11.66
C LEU A 69 -1.59 -8.72 10.80
N PHE A 70 -0.68 -8.36 9.89
CA PHE A 70 0.14 -9.29 9.12
C PHE A 70 -0.61 -10.27 8.18
N CYS A 71 -1.88 -10.00 7.82
CA CYS A 71 -2.68 -10.77 6.85
C CYS A 71 -2.79 -12.28 7.14
N ASN A 72 -2.43 -12.69 8.35
CA ASN A 72 -2.49 -14.06 8.84
C ASN A 72 -3.20 -14.15 10.19
N SER A 73 -3.63 -13.00 10.72
CA SER A 73 -4.39 -12.89 11.95
C SER A 73 -5.67 -12.11 11.69
N GLY A 74 -6.74 -12.48 12.39
CA GLY A 74 -8.05 -11.86 12.26
C GLY A 74 -8.92 -12.47 11.16
N THR A 75 -9.99 -11.76 10.83
CA THR A 75 -11.02 -12.16 9.88
C THR A 75 -10.86 -11.33 8.60
N GLU A 76 -11.06 -11.94 7.43
CA GLU A 76 -11.22 -11.19 6.18
C GLU A 76 -12.48 -10.33 6.26
N ILE A 77 -12.30 -9.02 6.14
CA ILE A 77 -13.40 -8.04 6.15
C ILE A 77 -13.81 -7.73 4.71
N LEU A 78 -12.86 -7.77 3.78
CA LEU A 78 -13.08 -7.48 2.36
C LEU A 78 -12.14 -8.35 1.53
N THR A 79 -12.67 -8.95 0.48
CA THR A 79 -11.91 -9.69 -0.52
C THR A 79 -12.57 -9.45 -1.88
N GLY A 80 -11.79 -9.05 -2.88
CA GLY A 80 -12.34 -8.87 -4.23
C GLY A 80 -11.43 -8.10 -5.17
N PHE A 81 -11.82 -8.14 -6.44
CA PHE A 81 -11.18 -7.35 -7.48
C PHE A 81 -11.77 -5.94 -7.53
N ILE A 82 -10.93 -4.94 -7.38
CA ILE A 82 -11.31 -3.52 -7.31
C ILE A 82 -10.79 -2.81 -8.56
N LEU A 83 -11.67 -2.08 -9.24
CA LEU A 83 -11.35 -1.31 -10.44
C LEU A 83 -10.64 0.01 -10.10
N PRO A 84 -9.87 0.58 -11.05
CA PRO A 84 -9.23 1.88 -10.84
C PRO A 84 -10.23 2.98 -10.53
N GLY A 85 -9.84 3.87 -9.61
CA GLY A 85 -10.59 5.07 -9.28
C GLY A 85 -11.72 4.85 -8.26
N GLU A 86 -12.10 3.61 -7.97
CA GLU A 86 -13.09 3.32 -6.93
C GLU A 86 -12.48 3.54 -5.54
N CYS A 87 -13.17 4.36 -4.73
CA CYS A 87 -12.85 4.50 -3.31
C CYS A 87 -13.65 3.48 -2.51
N ILE A 88 -12.94 2.58 -1.84
CA ILE A 88 -13.52 1.55 -1.00
C ILE A 88 -13.36 1.95 0.46
N GLY A 89 -14.48 2.16 1.14
CA GLY A 89 -14.52 2.38 2.59
C GLY A 89 -14.29 1.07 3.34
N VAL A 90 -13.30 1.06 4.23
CA VAL A 90 -13.09 -0.02 5.19
C VAL A 90 -13.66 0.45 6.52
N ASN A 91 -14.74 -0.19 6.96
CA ASN A 91 -15.55 0.31 8.07
C ASN A 91 -14.71 0.59 9.33
N PRO A 92 -14.72 1.81 9.89
CA PRO A 92 -13.97 2.15 11.10
C PRO A 92 -14.42 1.38 12.36
N ALA A 93 -15.63 0.79 12.35
CA ALA A 93 -16.10 -0.07 13.45
C ALA A 93 -15.38 -1.43 13.53
N THR A 94 -14.77 -1.86 12.43
CA THR A 94 -13.85 -3.01 12.35
C THR A 94 -12.63 -2.55 11.57
N PRO A 95 -11.71 -1.80 12.20
CA PRO A 95 -10.56 -1.25 11.50
C PRO A 95 -9.82 -2.37 10.77
N GLY A 96 -9.51 -2.16 9.49
CA GLY A 96 -8.56 -3.03 8.81
C GLY A 96 -7.24 -2.94 9.55
N GLY A 97 -6.75 -4.07 10.05
CA GLY A 97 -5.43 -4.15 10.68
C GLY A 97 -4.34 -4.24 9.60
N SER A 98 -4.62 -4.98 8.53
CA SER A 98 -3.70 -5.16 7.41
C SER A 98 -4.44 -5.46 6.11
N PHE A 99 -3.75 -5.31 4.99
CA PHE A 99 -4.25 -5.67 3.67
C PHE A 99 -3.13 -6.22 2.80
N SER A 100 -3.50 -6.99 1.78
CA SER A 100 -2.62 -7.46 0.72
C SER A 100 -3.29 -7.23 -0.64
N CYS A 101 -2.53 -6.92 -1.67
CA CYS A 101 -3.08 -6.78 -3.01
C CYS A 101 -2.14 -7.27 -4.13
N THR A 102 -2.73 -7.71 -5.25
CA THR A 102 -2.05 -8.30 -6.42
C THR A 102 -2.79 -8.02 -7.73
#